data_AF-A0A316JXB7-F1
#
_entry.id   AF-A0A316JXB7-F1
#
_cell.length_a   1.000
_cell.length_b   1.000
_cell.length_c   1.000
_cell.angle_alpha   90.00
_cell.angle_beta   90.00
_cell.angle_gamma   90.00
#
_symmetry.space_group_name_H-M   'P 1'
#
loop_
_entity.id
_entity.type
_entity.pdbx_description
1 polymer ?
#
loop_
_entity_poly.entity_id
_entity_poly.type
_entity_poly.pdbx_seq_one_letter_code
_entity_poly.pdbx_strand_id
1 'polypeptide(L)'
;MKRIILSSIATASLAFTAAPVTAQDEPEEARTTYTVEFLRFEPDKAETWTEMREKYWVPAAKAAGLPVPTVHWMMDGEWDLMVIREIPRGMASFDRHGSPEGERWNEEFLKLVGGE
;
A
#
# COMPACT_ATOMS: atom_id res chain seq x y z
N MET A 1 -75.47 -15.92 -5.86
CA MET A 1 -75.04 -15.79 -4.44
C MET A 1 -74.10 -16.95 -4.08
N LYS A 2 -73.09 -16.67 -3.24
CA LYS A 2 -71.92 -17.48 -2.78
C LYS A 2 -70.65 -17.27 -3.64
N ARG A 3 -69.82 -16.24 -3.36
CA ARG A 3 -68.80 -16.04 -2.29
C ARG A 3 -67.39 -16.56 -2.68
N ILE A 4 -66.62 -15.59 -3.20
CA ILE A 4 -65.18 -15.29 -3.09
C ILE A 4 -64.32 -16.15 -2.15
N ILE A 5 -63.16 -16.62 -2.67
CA ILE A 5 -61.82 -16.71 -2.01
C ILE A 5 -60.79 -16.57 -3.16
N LEU A 6 -60.31 -15.38 -3.56
CA LEU A 6 -59.20 -14.56 -3.06
C LEU A 6 -57.86 -15.29 -2.77
N SER A 7 -56.83 -14.82 -3.49
CA SER A 7 -55.40 -14.81 -3.14
C SER A 7 -54.52 -15.92 -3.74
N SER A 8 -53.80 -15.57 -4.81
CA SER A 8 -52.56 -16.26 -5.21
C SER A 8 -51.50 -15.22 -5.58
N ILE A 9 -50.69 -14.93 -4.56
CA ILE A 9 -49.24 -14.70 -4.55
C ILE A 9 -48.63 -13.87 -5.69
N ALA A 10 -48.14 -12.70 -5.29
CA ALA A 10 -47.23 -11.85 -6.05
C ALA A 10 -46.02 -12.63 -6.56
N THR A 11 -45.79 -12.60 -7.88
CA THR A 11 -44.50 -13.02 -8.45
C THR A 11 -43.60 -11.80 -8.51
N ALA A 12 -42.52 -11.86 -7.73
CA ALA A 12 -41.55 -10.81 -7.55
C ALA A 12 -40.77 -10.50 -8.84
N SER A 13 -40.59 -9.21 -9.06
CA SER A 13 -39.60 -8.56 -9.93
C SER A 13 -38.21 -9.15 -9.76
N LEU A 14 -37.46 -9.33 -10.86
CA LEU A 14 -35.98 -9.21 -10.92
C LEU A 14 -35.51 -9.45 -12.38
N ALA A 15 -35.77 -8.48 -13.26
CA ALA A 15 -35.00 -8.33 -14.49
C ALA A 15 -33.90 -7.28 -14.24
N PHE A 16 -32.98 -7.59 -13.32
CA PHE A 16 -31.76 -6.80 -13.13
C PHE A 16 -30.66 -7.42 -14.01
N THR A 17 -30.45 -6.77 -15.16
CA THR A 17 -29.16 -6.57 -15.81
C THR A 17 -28.13 -7.69 -15.62
N ALA A 18 -28.22 -8.73 -16.45
CA ALA A 18 -27.09 -9.61 -16.72
C ALA A 18 -26.01 -8.79 -17.44
N ALA A 19 -25.19 -8.06 -16.67
CA ALA A 19 -23.83 -7.78 -17.11
C ALA A 19 -23.17 -9.16 -17.32
N PRO A 20 -22.45 -9.40 -18.42
CA PRO A 20 -21.87 -10.70 -18.68
C PRO A 20 -20.91 -11.06 -17.54
N VAL A 21 -21.16 -12.21 -16.91
CA VAL A 21 -20.33 -12.86 -15.88
C VAL A 21 -18.86 -12.99 -16.31
N THR A 22 -18.57 -12.90 -17.61
CA THR A 22 -17.23 -12.98 -18.19
C THR A 22 -16.29 -11.84 -17.80
N ALA A 23 -16.78 -10.74 -17.22
CA ALA A 23 -15.91 -9.65 -16.75
C ALA A 23 -15.27 -9.91 -15.36
N GLN A 24 -15.71 -10.93 -14.62
CA GLN A 24 -15.22 -11.23 -13.27
C GLN A 24 -14.23 -12.42 -13.21
N ASP A 25 -14.12 -13.21 -14.27
CA ASP A 25 -13.29 -14.42 -14.34
C ASP A 25 -11.93 -14.21 -15.03
N GLU A 26 -11.56 -12.97 -15.35
CA GLU A 26 -10.17 -12.69 -15.72
C GLU A 26 -9.30 -12.88 -14.46
N PRO A 27 -8.25 -13.72 -14.50
CA PRO A 27 -7.35 -13.84 -13.36
C PRO A 27 -6.80 -12.45 -13.07
N GLU A 28 -7.03 -11.96 -11.85
CA GLU A 28 -6.55 -10.66 -11.43
C GLU A 28 -5.03 -10.60 -11.64
N GLU A 29 -4.57 -9.72 -12.53
CA GLU A 29 -3.15 -9.57 -12.81
C GLU A 29 -2.41 -9.26 -11.51
N ALA A 30 -1.20 -9.82 -11.36
CA ALA A 30 -0.36 -9.52 -10.21
C ALA A 30 -0.02 -8.03 -10.20
N ARG A 31 -0.61 -7.28 -9.27
CA ARG A 31 -0.37 -5.84 -9.12
C ARG A 31 0.74 -5.61 -8.10
N THR A 32 1.83 -4.99 -8.54
CA THR A 32 2.77 -4.41 -7.61
C THR A 32 2.17 -3.15 -7.00
N THR A 33 2.24 -3.06 -5.68
CA THR A 33 1.70 -1.93 -4.92
C THR A 33 2.84 -1.04 -4.46
N TYR A 34 2.63 0.27 -4.48
CA TYR A 34 3.61 1.25 -4.02
C TYR A 34 2.98 2.23 -3.02
N THR A 35 3.77 2.67 -2.03
CA THR A 35 3.53 3.97 -1.38
C THR A 35 4.29 5.05 -2.14
N VAL A 36 3.68 6.22 -2.23
CA VAL A 36 4.29 7.44 -2.77
C VAL A 36 4.18 8.50 -1.69
N GLU A 37 5.32 8.93 -1.17
CA GLU A 37 5.44 9.89 -0.08
C GLU A 37 6.08 11.17 -0.60
N PHE A 38 5.44 12.32 -0.35
CA PHE A 38 6.02 13.62 -0.62
C PHE A 38 6.55 14.21 0.69
N LEU A 39 7.78 14.70 0.67
CA LEU A 39 8.43 15.30 1.84
C LEU A 39 8.81 16.74 1.54
N ARG A 40 8.55 17.61 2.52
CA ARG A 40 9.08 18.96 2.58
C ARG A 40 9.97 19.07 3.80
N PHE A 41 11.18 19.57 3.60
CA PHE A 41 12.16 19.73 4.64
C PHE A 41 11.98 21.07 5.35
N GLU A 42 12.23 21.05 6.65
CA GLU A 42 12.60 22.27 7.36
C GLU A 42 13.97 22.77 6.85
N PRO A 43 14.30 24.06 7.02
CA PRO A 43 15.59 24.59 6.61
C PRO A 43 16.76 23.73 7.12
N ASP A 44 17.74 23.52 6.23
CA ASP A 44 18.98 22.77 6.48
C ASP A 44 18.80 21.29 6.85
N LYS A 45 17.63 20.67 6.60
CA LYS A 45 17.40 19.24 6.90
C LYS A 45 17.63 18.28 5.74
N ALA A 46 17.82 18.78 4.52
CA ALA A 46 18.06 17.95 3.34
C ALA A 46 19.36 17.11 3.45
N GLU A 47 20.43 17.71 4.00
CA GLU A 47 21.70 17.01 4.22
C GLU A 47 21.55 15.92 5.28
N THR A 48 20.94 16.24 6.43
CA THR A 48 20.66 15.26 7.48
C THR A 48 19.82 14.09 6.97
N TRP A 49 18.83 14.34 6.12
CA TRP A 49 18.03 13.28 5.51
C TRP A 49 18.89 12.37 4.63
N THR A 50 19.80 12.94 3.85
CA THR A 50 20.72 12.21 2.98
C THR A 50 21.66 11.33 3.80
N GLU A 51 22.26 11.90 4.86
CA GLU A 51 23.12 11.17 5.79
C GLU A 51 22.37 9.99 6.45
N MET A 52 21.15 10.22 6.95
CA MET A 52 20.35 9.18 7.58
C MET A 52 20.02 8.05 6.59
N ARG A 53 19.68 8.42 5.35
CA ARG A 53 19.38 7.46 4.29
C ARG A 53 20.59 6.58 3.96
N GLU A 54 21.75 7.19 3.76
CA GLU A 54 22.95 6.49 3.32
C GLU A 54 23.57 5.65 4.43
N LYS A 55 23.59 6.18 5.66
CA LYS A 55 24.24 5.53 6.79
C LYS A 55 23.38 4.42 7.40
N TYR A 56 22.05 4.59 7.42
CA TYR A 56 21.18 3.69 8.18
C TYR A 56 20.07 3.06 7.33
N TRP A 57 19.24 3.84 6.66
CA TRP A 57 18.01 3.29 6.08
C TRP A 57 18.24 2.37 4.88
N VAL A 58 19.10 2.77 3.94
CA VAL A 58 19.43 1.95 2.75
C VAL A 58 20.19 0.68 3.16
N PRO A 59 21.22 0.74 4.03
CA PRO A 59 21.87 -0.46 4.53
C PRO A 59 20.91 -1.41 5.26
N ALA A 60 20.04 -0.91 6.14
CA ALA A 60 19.05 -1.73 6.85
C ALA A 60 18.08 -2.41 5.88
N ALA A 61 17.57 -1.69 4.89
CA ALA A 61 16.67 -2.26 3.88
C ALA A 61 17.35 -3.37 3.07
N LYS A 62 18.61 -3.17 2.65
CA LYS A 62 19.38 -4.18 1.92
C LYS A 62 19.62 -5.42 2.77
N ALA A 63 20.03 -5.25 4.03
CA ALA A 63 20.26 -6.37 4.95
C ALA A 63 18.98 -7.17 5.24
N ALA A 64 17.83 -6.48 5.35
CA ALA A 64 16.51 -7.09 5.56
C ALA A 64 15.91 -7.74 4.31
N GLY A 65 16.61 -7.70 3.16
CA GLY A 65 16.14 -8.23 1.88
C GLY A 65 14.95 -7.46 1.30
N LEU A 66 14.82 -6.18 1.63
CA LEU A 66 13.71 -5.32 1.19
C LEU A 66 14.12 -4.45 -0.01
N PRO A 67 13.16 -4.11 -0.89
CA PRO A 67 13.41 -3.18 -1.98
C PRO A 67 13.80 -1.81 -1.43
N VAL A 68 14.83 -1.21 -2.03
CA VAL A 68 15.27 0.14 -1.68
C VAL A 68 14.32 1.15 -2.34
N PRO A 69 13.79 2.14 -1.60
CA PRO A 69 12.91 3.15 -2.18
C PRO A 69 13.61 3.96 -3.27
N THR A 70 12.86 4.26 -4.33
CA THR A 70 13.28 5.23 -5.34
C THR A 70 13.01 6.63 -4.82
N VAL A 71 13.97 7.55 -5.03
CA VAL A 71 13.93 8.91 -4.50
C VAL A 71 14.10 9.86 -5.67
N HIS A 72 13.18 10.81 -5.80
CA HIS A 72 13.25 11.90 -6.76
C HIS A 72 13.34 13.22 -6.02
N TRP A 73 14.39 13.99 -6.33
CA TRP A 73 14.51 15.38 -5.91
C TRP A 73 13.65 16.25 -6.82
N MET A 74 12.71 16.96 -6.22
CA MET A 74 11.78 17.81 -6.93
C MET A 74 12.48 19.12 -7.30
N MET A 75 12.37 19.53 -8.56
CA MET A 75 13.00 20.76 -9.06
C MET A 75 12.07 21.97 -8.93
N ASP A 76 10.77 21.73 -8.82
CA ASP A 76 9.73 22.73 -8.68
C ASP A 76 8.61 22.24 -7.73
N GLY A 77 7.68 23.14 -7.41
CA GLY A 77 6.59 22.88 -6.49
C GLY A 77 6.93 23.17 -5.02
N GLU A 78 6.06 22.68 -4.13
CA GLU A 78 6.17 22.94 -2.68
C GLU A 78 6.91 21.84 -1.90
N TRP A 79 7.27 20.75 -2.57
CA TRP A 79 7.88 19.56 -1.98
C TRP A 79 9.34 19.46 -2.41
N ASP A 80 10.20 18.90 -1.56
CA ASP A 80 11.62 18.71 -1.86
C ASP A 80 11.90 17.31 -2.42
N LEU A 81 11.15 16.31 -1.95
CA LEU A 81 11.32 14.90 -2.33
C LEU A 81 10.00 14.21 -2.63
N MET A 82 10.07 13.28 -3.59
CA MET A 82 9.12 12.20 -3.79
C MET A 82 9.82 10.86 -3.56
N VAL A 83 9.32 10.05 -2.61
CA VAL A 83 9.84 8.74 -2.25
C VAL A 83 8.82 7.68 -2.64
N ILE A 84 9.24 6.72 -3.47
CA ILE A 84 8.41 5.62 -3.96
C ILE A 84 8.93 4.33 -3.35
N ARG A 85 8.09 3.64 -2.58
CA ARG A 85 8.43 2.37 -1.92
C ARG A 85 7.46 1.28 -2.33
N GLU A 86 8.00 0.15 -2.78
CA GLU A 86 7.20 -1.04 -3.04
C GLU A 86 6.68 -1.64 -1.73
N ILE A 87 5.45 -2.15 -1.77
CA ILE A 87 4.78 -2.82 -0.67
C ILE A 87 4.69 -4.33 -0.98
N PRO A 88 5.58 -5.18 -0.43
CA PRO A 88 5.74 -6.57 -0.87
C PRO A 88 4.49 -7.46 -0.73
N ARG A 89 3.59 -7.17 0.21
CA ARG A 89 2.31 -7.90 0.40
C ARG A 89 1.09 -7.05 0.02
N GLY A 90 1.29 -6.00 -0.78
CA GLY A 90 0.22 -5.11 -1.21
C GLY A 90 -0.49 -4.43 -0.04
N MET A 91 -1.78 -4.17 -0.18
CA MET A 91 -2.59 -3.48 0.83
C MET A 91 -2.55 -4.16 2.21
N ALA A 92 -2.32 -5.47 2.29
CA ALA A 92 -2.22 -6.19 3.55
C ALA A 92 -1.03 -5.76 4.41
N SER A 93 0.01 -5.17 3.82
CA SER A 93 1.16 -4.62 4.57
C SER A 93 0.84 -3.32 5.33
N PHE A 94 -0.33 -2.70 5.11
CA PHE A 94 -0.75 -1.54 5.90
C PHE A 94 -1.13 -1.91 7.34
N ASP A 95 -1.44 -3.19 7.61
CA ASP A 95 -1.58 -3.63 8.99
C ASP A 95 -0.22 -3.71 9.67
N ARG A 96 0.03 -2.76 10.57
CA ARG A 96 1.28 -2.64 11.30
C ARG A 96 1.40 -3.65 12.46
N HIS A 97 0.30 -4.25 12.92
CA HIS A 97 0.32 -5.19 14.05
C HIS A 97 0.87 -6.59 13.70
N GLY A 98 1.26 -6.79 12.43
CA GLY A 98 1.90 -8.01 11.95
C GLY A 98 2.60 -7.74 10.63
N SER A 99 3.65 -6.90 10.67
CA SER A 99 4.47 -6.58 9.50
C SER A 99 5.84 -7.28 9.62
N PRO A 100 5.98 -8.52 9.11
CA PRO A 100 7.26 -9.20 9.07
C PRO A 100 8.34 -8.39 8.34
N GLU A 101 7.94 -7.58 7.35
CA GLU A 101 8.85 -6.67 6.66
C GLU A 101 9.37 -5.58 7.59
N GLY A 102 8.48 -4.96 8.37
CA GLY A 102 8.84 -3.94 9.35
C GLY A 102 9.71 -4.48 10.48
N GLU A 103 9.42 -5.69 10.98
CA GLU A 103 10.21 -6.37 12.00
C GLU A 103 11.64 -6.65 11.52
N ARG A 104 11.79 -7.26 10.33
CA ARG A 104 13.11 -7.51 9.72
C ARG A 104 13.90 -6.21 9.51
N TRP A 105 13.24 -5.17 8.99
CA TRP A 105 13.90 -3.88 8.80
C TRP A 105 14.36 -3.28 10.12
N ASN A 106 13.52 -3.32 11.16
CA ASN A 106 13.84 -2.75 12.46
C ASN A 106 15.00 -3.50 13.14
N GLU A 107 15.03 -4.83 13.05
CA GLU A 107 16.14 -5.63 13.56
C GLU A 107 17.48 -5.22 12.92
N GLU A 108 17.52 -5.11 11.59
CA GLU A 108 18.73 -4.70 10.88
C GLU A 108 19.10 -3.23 11.13
N PHE A 109 18.10 -2.37 11.30
CA PHE A 109 18.32 -0.97 11.65
C PHE A 109 18.94 -0.82 13.04
N LEU A 110 18.44 -1.55 14.04
CA LEU A 110 18.95 -1.53 15.41
C LEU A 110 20.43 -1.94 15.49
N LYS A 111 20.83 -2.97 14.72
CA LYS A 111 22.23 -3.38 14.57
C LYS A 111 23.14 -2.25 14.07
N LEU A 112 22.64 -1.39 13.18
CA LEU A 112 23.42 -0.27 12.61
C LEU A 112 23.52 0.94 13.54
N VAL A 113 22.49 1.21 14.34
CA VAL A 113 22.50 2.32 15.30
C VAL A 113 23.13 1.95 16.65
N GLY A 114 23.49 0.67 16.83
CA GLY A 114 24.10 0.16 18.06
C GLY A 114 23.10 -0.04 19.20
N GLY A 115 21.83 -0.24 18.86
CA GLY A 115 20.77 -0.56 19.83
C GLY A 115 20.54 -2.07 19.92
N GLU A 116 20.42 -2.58 21.15
CA GLU A 116 19.83 -3.88 21.48
C GLU A 116 18.44 -3.68 22.09
#